data_AF-A0A9P6IWA2-F1
#
_entry.id   AF-A0A9P6IWA2-F1
#
_cell.length_a   1.000
_cell.length_b   1.000
_cell.length_c   1.000
_cell.angle_alpha   90.00
_cell.angle_beta   90.00
_cell.angle_gamma   90.00
#
_symmetry.space_group_name_H-M   'P 1'
#
loop_
_entity.id
_entity.type
_entity.pdbx_description
1 polymer ?
#
loop_
_entity_poly.entity_id
_entity_poly.type
_entity_poly.pdbx_seq_one_letter_code
_entity_poly.pdbx_strand_id
1 'polypeptide(L)'
;MATSHILPIANVRPEQVPLGSPVPNVPHAISVSLPTFQDNVDYEEAKPRVVDAMVSGYPRFFVALKVKELIATCEKRYGKPSEKCFLWPSRRVAERCRHFVERYFTPTIATDDSTPTPHPRLATTTTPTTGTGTGTVRIVEFSIHAPSSELKPDGIKVIKIFATFFPQEASSIAKQFWQHTGDIVSSRLAAFCLRWLTLKAEEDQKNARVSNTITITNGTNTTAAAALTAAVAGLGCRMPRGNRHYASAKLISNGSVYNTTTAGDLFHGVPAVQLQDPQEDMDSRDYEVYVEERYGRNLDLSFAPKAKVAMRRRIAMQVSHTAAVSGEFVVTEEDVYLFPTGMSAIYNAHRIAMTLFPKRKSVCFGFPYTDTLKVLQKFGPGCYFYGHGEDNDIETLEKELLERTLEEEDKILAVFCEFPSNPLLKSANLIRLGELADKYGFMIVVDETLGNFVNVRILEFADIVVSSLSKIFSGDSNRKCYKRLKEALKREYEDLMWIEDAIFMERNSRTFKT
;
A
#
# COMPACT_ATOMS: atom_id res chain seq x y z
N MET A 1 31.90 -29.15 17.47
CA MET A 1 30.59 -28.63 17.00
C MET A 1 29.54 -29.06 17.99
N ALA A 2 29.12 -28.15 18.88
CA ALA A 2 28.03 -28.40 19.82
C ALA A 2 26.86 -27.50 19.39
N THR A 3 25.83 -28.10 18.82
CA THR A 3 24.56 -27.45 18.51
C THR A 3 23.84 -27.19 19.83
N SER A 4 23.63 -25.92 20.17
CA SER A 4 22.74 -25.53 21.26
C SER A 4 21.30 -25.85 20.85
N HIS A 5 20.81 -27.03 21.24
CA HIS A 5 19.40 -27.35 21.19
C HIS A 5 18.67 -26.46 22.21
N ILE A 6 17.94 -25.46 21.73
CA ILE A 6 16.89 -24.83 22.52
C ILE A 6 15.80 -25.88 22.69
N LEU A 7 15.78 -26.54 23.84
CA LEU A 7 14.65 -27.37 24.25
C LEU A 7 13.44 -26.43 24.41
N PRO A 8 12.26 -26.76 23.83
CA PRO A 8 11.06 -26.00 24.13
C PRO A 8 10.77 -26.16 25.62
N ILE A 9 10.62 -25.03 26.32
CA ILE A 9 10.16 -25.01 27.71
C ILE A 9 8.75 -25.61 27.71
N ALA A 10 8.64 -26.90 28.03
CA ALA A 10 7.38 -27.57 28.22
C ALA A 10 6.67 -26.89 29.41
N ASN A 11 5.55 -26.22 29.13
CA ASN A 11 4.54 -25.66 30.06
C ASN A 11 4.32 -24.14 30.04
N VAL A 12 4.93 -23.37 29.13
CA VAL A 12 4.42 -22.01 28.85
C VAL A 12 3.58 -22.09 27.58
N ARG A 13 2.23 -22.10 27.72
CA ARG A 13 1.39 -21.79 26.56
C ARG A 13 1.75 -20.37 26.15
N PRO A 14 2.18 -20.11 24.90
CA PRO A 14 2.35 -18.74 24.45
C PRO A 14 1.02 -18.02 24.69
N GLU A 15 1.10 -16.84 25.32
CA GLU A 15 -0.08 -16.02 25.60
C GLU A 15 -0.86 -15.85 24.29
N GLN A 16 -2.12 -16.30 24.28
CA GLN A 16 -2.92 -16.32 23.06
C GLN A 16 -3.22 -14.87 22.66
N VAL A 17 -2.67 -14.43 21.52
CA VAL A 17 -2.90 -13.08 21.01
C VAL A 17 -4.40 -12.88 20.79
N PRO A 18 -5.04 -11.85 21.37
CA PRO A 18 -6.49 -11.69 21.29
C PRO A 18 -7.01 -11.60 19.85
N LEU A 19 -8.22 -12.13 19.60
CA LEU A 19 -8.89 -12.04 18.31
C LEU A 19 -8.90 -10.61 17.76
N GLY A 20 -8.56 -10.44 16.48
CA GLY A 20 -8.57 -9.16 15.81
C GLY A 20 -7.38 -8.25 16.12
N SER A 21 -6.49 -8.67 17.02
CA SER A 21 -5.27 -7.93 17.37
C SER A 21 -4.16 -8.09 16.32
N PRO A 22 -3.30 -7.08 16.12
CA PRO A 22 -2.20 -7.15 15.17
C PRO A 22 -1.14 -8.19 15.55
N VAL A 23 -0.54 -8.82 14.54
CA VAL A 23 0.56 -9.78 14.68
C VAL A 23 1.71 -9.41 13.73
N PRO A 24 2.94 -9.12 14.22
CA PRO A 24 3.25 -8.84 15.63
C PRO A 24 2.47 -7.61 16.14
N ASN A 25 2.36 -7.44 17.46
CA ASN A 25 1.62 -6.34 18.08
C ASN A 25 2.39 -5.01 17.99
N VAL A 26 2.57 -4.52 16.76
CA VAL A 26 3.28 -3.28 16.44
C VAL A 26 2.39 -2.40 15.56
N PRO A 27 2.59 -1.07 15.59
CA PRO A 27 1.95 -0.18 14.65
C PRO A 27 2.17 -0.62 13.20
N HIS A 28 1.14 -0.43 12.37
CA HIS A 28 1.18 -0.76 10.95
C HIS A 28 1.40 -2.24 10.60
N ALA A 29 1.25 -3.17 11.57
CA ALA A 29 1.22 -4.60 11.29
C ALA A 29 0.11 -4.96 10.30
N ILE A 30 0.42 -5.89 9.40
CA ILE A 30 -0.44 -6.30 8.28
C ILE A 30 -1.07 -7.68 8.47
N SER A 31 -0.74 -8.37 9.55
CA SER A 31 -1.35 -9.64 9.93
C SER A 31 -2.19 -9.46 11.20
N VAL A 32 -3.16 -10.35 11.38
CA VAL A 32 -4.16 -10.27 12.44
C VAL A 32 -4.35 -11.64 13.08
N SER A 33 -4.59 -11.66 14.38
CA SER A 33 -4.84 -12.88 15.13
C SER A 33 -6.26 -13.38 14.88
N LEU A 34 -6.38 -14.60 14.35
CA LEU A 34 -7.60 -15.41 14.30
C LEU A 34 -7.31 -16.71 15.08
N PRO A 35 -7.45 -16.69 16.43
CA PRO A 35 -6.82 -17.69 17.30
C PRO A 35 -7.38 -19.10 17.16
N THR A 36 -8.63 -19.25 16.71
CA THR A 36 -9.29 -20.53 16.53
C THR A 36 -9.71 -20.75 15.07
N PHE A 37 -9.93 -22.02 14.69
CA PHE A 37 -10.49 -22.32 13.36
C PHE A 37 -11.89 -21.70 13.19
N GLN A 38 -12.69 -21.66 14.25
CA GLN A 38 -14.00 -21.00 14.20
C GLN A 38 -13.88 -19.50 13.93
N ASP A 39 -12.84 -18.83 14.43
CA ASP A 39 -12.60 -17.41 14.10
C ASP A 39 -12.29 -17.21 12.61
N ASN A 40 -11.65 -18.19 11.95
CA ASN A 40 -11.43 -18.15 10.50
C ASN A 40 -12.74 -18.36 9.73
N VAL A 41 -13.56 -19.33 10.14
CA VAL A 41 -14.90 -19.54 9.54
C VAL A 41 -15.78 -18.30 9.72
N ASP A 42 -15.85 -17.76 10.93
CA ASP A 42 -16.65 -16.58 11.27
C ASP A 42 -16.14 -15.32 10.55
N TYR A 43 -14.83 -15.22 10.29
CA TYR A 43 -14.24 -14.16 9.47
C TYR A 43 -14.74 -14.22 8.02
N GLU A 44 -14.69 -15.40 7.40
CA GLU A 44 -15.16 -15.62 6.02
C GLU A 44 -16.68 -15.44 5.88
N GLU A 45 -17.45 -15.80 6.92
CA GLU A 45 -18.91 -15.57 6.98
C GLU A 45 -19.29 -14.15 7.42
N ALA A 46 -18.31 -13.26 7.64
CA ALA A 46 -18.50 -11.89 8.10
C ALA A 46 -19.37 -11.77 9.37
N LYS A 47 -19.20 -12.68 10.35
CA LYS A 47 -19.92 -12.61 11.62
C LYS A 47 -19.53 -11.34 12.40
N PRO A 48 -20.49 -10.60 12.97
CA PRO A 48 -20.21 -9.38 13.74
C PRO A 48 -19.16 -9.57 14.85
N ARG A 49 -19.20 -10.70 15.57
CA ARG A 49 -18.23 -11.04 16.64
C ARG A 49 -16.77 -10.91 16.19
N VAL A 50 -16.45 -11.33 14.96
CA VAL A 50 -15.10 -11.24 14.42
C VAL A 50 -14.86 -9.88 13.80
N VAL A 51 -15.76 -9.43 12.91
CA VAL A 51 -15.60 -8.16 12.17
C VAL A 51 -15.44 -6.96 13.11
N ASP A 52 -16.23 -6.90 14.18
CA ASP A 52 -16.20 -5.80 15.15
C ASP A 52 -14.99 -5.86 16.08
N ALA A 53 -14.37 -7.04 16.24
CA ALA A 53 -13.15 -7.22 17.03
C ALA A 53 -11.87 -6.82 16.26
N MET A 54 -11.94 -6.69 14.93
CA MET A 54 -10.77 -6.38 14.09
C MET A 54 -10.25 -4.96 14.32
N VAL A 55 -9.06 -4.84 14.92
CA VAL A 55 -8.32 -3.58 15.01
C VAL A 55 -7.22 -3.46 13.96
N SER A 56 -6.84 -4.59 13.35
CA SER A 56 -5.99 -4.68 12.17
C SER A 56 -6.54 -5.75 11.21
N GLY A 57 -5.94 -5.89 10.04
CA GLY A 57 -6.29 -6.93 9.09
C GLY A 57 -5.41 -6.92 7.86
N TYR A 58 -5.56 -7.95 7.03
CA TYR A 58 -4.78 -8.06 5.81
C TYR A 58 -5.06 -6.88 4.86
N PRO A 59 -4.01 -6.20 4.33
CA PRO A 59 -4.16 -5.11 3.40
C PRO A 59 -5.03 -5.52 2.20
N ARG A 60 -5.94 -4.64 1.77
CA ARG A 60 -6.97 -4.88 0.72
C ARG A 60 -8.26 -5.56 1.22
N PHE A 61 -8.26 -6.29 2.33
CA PHE A 61 -9.54 -6.74 2.95
C PHE A 61 -9.95 -5.84 4.10
N PHE A 62 -8.97 -5.26 4.80
CA PHE A 62 -9.18 -4.32 5.89
C PHE A 62 -8.54 -2.97 5.55
N VAL A 63 -9.34 -1.90 5.53
CA VAL A 63 -8.80 -0.54 5.43
C VAL A 63 -8.26 -0.16 6.80
N ALA A 64 -6.95 0.08 6.90
CA ALA A 64 -6.28 0.40 8.16
C ALA A 64 -6.96 1.58 8.89
N LEU A 65 -7.04 1.52 10.22
CA LEU A 65 -7.78 2.51 11.02
C LEU A 65 -7.28 3.94 10.79
N LYS A 66 -5.96 4.16 10.65
CA LYS A 66 -5.39 5.47 10.32
C LYS A 66 -5.81 5.97 8.94
N VAL A 67 -5.97 5.09 7.96
CA VAL A 67 -6.47 5.45 6.64
C VAL A 67 -7.96 5.82 6.72
N LYS A 68 -8.77 5.07 7.49
CA LYS A 68 -10.18 5.42 7.77
C LYS A 68 -10.31 6.78 8.46
N GLU A 69 -9.48 7.07 9.45
CA GLU A 69 -9.44 8.35 10.18
C GLU A 69 -9.10 9.52 9.24
N LEU A 70 -8.12 9.33 8.35
CA LEU A 70 -7.78 10.33 7.34
C LEU A 70 -8.88 10.51 6.28
N ILE A 71 -9.52 9.42 5.84
CA ILE A 71 -10.71 9.47 4.97
C ILE A 71 -11.80 10.30 5.63
N ALA A 72 -12.15 10.01 6.90
CA ALA A 72 -13.18 10.75 7.63
C ALA A 72 -12.84 12.24 7.75
N THR A 73 -11.56 12.57 7.95
CA THR A 73 -11.08 13.97 7.98
C THR A 73 -11.26 14.65 6.62
N CYS A 74 -10.96 13.95 5.53
CA CYS A 74 -11.16 14.44 4.17
C CYS A 74 -12.65 14.60 3.82
N GLU A 75 -13.49 13.63 4.19
CA GLU A 75 -14.95 13.68 4.03
C GLU A 75 -15.56 14.85 4.79
N LYS A 76 -15.13 15.09 6.03
CA LYS A 76 -15.60 16.24 6.82
C LYS A 76 -15.24 17.57 6.17
N ARG A 77 -14.07 17.66 5.53
CA ARG A 77 -13.56 18.91 4.96
C ARG A 77 -14.10 19.21 3.56
N TYR A 78 -14.29 18.18 2.74
CA TYR A 78 -14.59 18.35 1.32
C TYR A 78 -15.80 17.55 0.84
N GLY A 79 -16.33 16.61 1.62
CA GLY A 79 -17.39 15.70 1.23
C GLY A 79 -18.78 16.35 1.26
N LYS A 80 -19.68 15.83 0.42
CA LYS A 80 -21.12 16.10 0.51
C LYS A 80 -21.81 14.96 1.28
N PRO A 81 -23.00 15.17 1.86
CA PRO A 81 -23.68 14.14 2.67
C PRO A 81 -23.93 12.80 1.94
N SER A 82 -24.13 12.82 0.62
CA SER A 82 -24.39 11.64 -0.22
C SER A 82 -23.13 11.02 -0.83
N GLU A 83 -21.95 11.53 -0.49
CA GLU A 83 -20.69 11.10 -1.08
C GLU A 83 -19.80 10.37 -0.07
N LYS A 84 -19.04 9.41 -0.58
CA LYS A 84 -17.93 8.75 0.11
C LYS A 84 -16.66 8.91 -0.70
N CYS A 85 -15.50 8.68 -0.07
CA CYS A 85 -14.23 8.76 -0.79
C CYS A 85 -13.22 7.68 -0.41
N PHE A 86 -12.29 7.45 -1.34
CA PHE A 86 -11.01 6.80 -1.08
C PHE A 86 -9.88 7.80 -1.35
N LEU A 87 -8.76 7.59 -0.67
CA LEU A 87 -7.57 8.43 -0.73
C LEU A 87 -6.42 7.74 -1.47
N TRP A 88 -5.78 8.48 -2.36
CA TRP A 88 -4.73 7.98 -3.23
C TRP A 88 -3.45 8.83 -3.11
N PRO A 89 -2.27 8.22 -3.23
CA PRO A 89 -0.99 8.93 -3.14
C PRO A 89 -0.69 9.80 -4.37
N SER A 90 -1.46 9.66 -5.47
CA SER A 90 -1.22 10.36 -6.73
C SER A 90 -2.52 10.68 -7.46
N ARG A 91 -2.51 11.78 -8.20
CA ARG A 91 -3.60 12.17 -9.11
C ARG A 91 -3.86 11.08 -10.16
N ARG A 92 -2.82 10.45 -10.70
CA ARG A 92 -2.96 9.40 -11.72
C ARG A 92 -3.71 8.18 -11.17
N VAL A 93 -3.51 7.84 -9.90
CA VAL A 93 -4.27 6.78 -9.22
C VAL A 93 -5.74 7.20 -9.03
N ALA A 94 -5.98 8.43 -8.56
CA ALA A 94 -7.33 8.96 -8.39
C ALA A 94 -8.15 8.97 -9.69
N GLU A 95 -7.50 9.35 -10.79
CA GLU A 95 -8.07 9.32 -12.15
C GLU A 95 -8.44 7.90 -12.60
N ARG A 96 -7.58 6.91 -12.31
CA ARG A 96 -7.87 5.51 -12.61
C ARG A 96 -9.04 4.98 -11.80
N CYS A 97 -9.14 5.34 -10.51
CA CYS A 97 -10.30 5.02 -9.70
C CYS A 97 -11.57 5.66 -10.28
N ARG A 98 -11.50 6.94 -10.66
CA ARG A 98 -12.63 7.65 -11.28
C ARG A 98 -13.15 6.91 -12.51
N HIS A 99 -12.27 6.64 -13.49
CA HIS A 99 -12.65 5.90 -14.69
C HIS A 99 -13.19 4.50 -14.37
N PHE A 100 -12.65 3.82 -13.36
CA PHE A 100 -13.14 2.52 -12.94
C PHE A 100 -14.57 2.60 -12.37
N VAL A 101 -14.84 3.56 -11.49
CA VAL A 101 -16.18 3.77 -10.94
C VAL A 101 -17.15 4.16 -12.04
N GLU A 102 -16.80 5.12 -12.91
CA GLU A 102 -17.65 5.55 -14.03
C GLU A 102 -17.96 4.40 -15.01
N ARG A 103 -17.03 3.45 -15.19
CA ARG A 103 -17.23 2.29 -16.05
C ARG A 103 -18.14 1.21 -15.45
N TYR A 104 -18.07 1.00 -14.14
CA TYR A 104 -18.69 -0.16 -13.49
C TYR A 104 -19.89 0.19 -12.58
N PHE A 105 -20.09 1.46 -12.28
CA PHE A 105 -21.23 1.92 -11.50
C PHE A 105 -22.31 2.54 -12.41
N THR A 106 -23.49 1.93 -12.41
CA THR A 106 -24.68 2.50 -13.03
C THR A 106 -25.54 3.12 -11.93
N PRO A 107 -25.77 4.45 -11.94
CA PRO A 107 -26.67 5.07 -10.97
C PRO A 107 -28.08 4.52 -11.11
N THR A 108 -28.73 4.19 -10.00
CA THR A 108 -30.16 3.93 -9.98
C THR A 108 -30.88 5.25 -10.22
N ILE A 109 -31.42 5.45 -11.44
CA ILE A 109 -32.32 6.56 -11.70
C ILE A 109 -33.66 6.18 -11.06
N ALA A 110 -34.12 6.95 -10.08
CA ALA A 110 -35.50 6.88 -9.66
C ALA A 110 -36.36 7.42 -10.82
N THR A 111 -36.86 6.52 -11.67
CA THR A 111 -37.98 6.85 -12.53
C THR A 111 -39.23 6.80 -11.66
N ASP A 112 -40.03 7.86 -11.71
CA ASP A 112 -41.34 7.97 -11.05
C ASP A 112 -42.39 6.97 -11.60
N ASP A 113 -41.94 5.96 -12.34
CA ASP A 113 -42.78 4.93 -12.93
C ASP A 113 -42.33 3.57 -12.41
N SER A 114 -43.30 2.86 -11.84
CA SER A 114 -43.15 1.60 -11.15
C SER A 114 -42.75 0.48 -12.12
N THR A 115 -41.46 0.37 -12.45
CA THR A 115 -40.82 -0.88 -12.90
C THR A 115 -39.29 -0.71 -12.99
N PRO A 116 -38.50 -1.47 -12.20
CA PRO A 116 -37.05 -1.41 -12.28
C PRO A 116 -36.58 -2.23 -13.50
N THR A 117 -36.23 -1.57 -14.60
CA THR A 117 -35.53 -2.22 -15.72
C THR A 117 -34.04 -1.91 -15.67
N PRO A 118 -33.15 -2.90 -15.47
CA PRO A 118 -31.72 -2.71 -15.57
C PRO A 118 -31.32 -2.69 -17.06
N HIS A 119 -31.07 -1.50 -17.62
CA HIS A 119 -30.48 -1.40 -18.95
C HIS A 119 -28.94 -1.41 -18.86
N PRO A 120 -28.25 -2.43 -19.41
CA PRO A 120 -26.81 -2.38 -19.58
C PRO A 120 -26.48 -1.43 -20.73
N ARG A 121 -25.78 -0.32 -20.46
CA ARG A 121 -25.20 0.51 -21.52
C ARG A 121 -24.00 -0.24 -22.11
N LEU A 122 -24.19 -0.82 -23.28
CA LEU A 122 -23.08 -1.19 -24.17
C LEU A 122 -22.31 0.10 -24.50
N ALA A 123 -21.00 0.09 -24.27
CA ALA A 123 -20.11 1.19 -24.59
C ALA A 123 -20.17 1.50 -26.10
N THR A 124 -20.83 2.60 -26.46
CA THR A 124 -20.71 3.21 -27.77
C THR A 124 -20.12 4.60 -27.60
N THR A 125 -19.08 4.84 -28.39
CA THR A 125 -18.26 6.05 -28.43
C THR A 125 -19.10 7.20 -28.98
N THR A 126 -19.58 8.11 -28.13
CA THR A 126 -20.09 9.41 -28.59
C THR A 126 -19.78 10.52 -27.60
N THR A 127 -19.38 11.65 -28.18
CA THR A 127 -18.97 12.94 -27.60
C THR A 127 -19.88 13.47 -26.49
N PRO A 128 -19.34 14.25 -25.52
CA PRO A 128 -20.10 14.70 -24.37
C PRO A 128 -20.99 15.89 -24.73
N THR A 129 -22.29 15.66 -24.89
CA THR A 129 -23.29 16.72 -24.78
C THR A 129 -23.60 16.98 -23.31
N THR A 130 -23.46 18.26 -22.94
CA THR A 130 -23.85 18.87 -21.67
C THR A 130 -25.28 18.51 -21.28
N GLY A 131 -25.41 17.60 -20.33
CA GLY A 131 -26.65 17.24 -19.64
C GLY A 131 -26.44 17.33 -18.13
N THR A 132 -27.35 18.01 -17.45
CA THR A 132 -27.33 18.35 -16.03
C THR A 132 -27.38 17.12 -15.10
N GLY A 133 -26.26 16.84 -14.42
CA GLY A 133 -26.24 16.51 -12.98
C GLY A 133 -26.60 15.11 -12.49
N THR A 134 -26.20 14.02 -13.16
CA THR A 134 -26.10 12.70 -12.49
C THR A 134 -24.79 12.62 -11.69
N GLY A 135 -24.83 12.09 -10.46
CA GLY A 135 -23.78 12.20 -9.45
C GLY A 135 -22.35 11.93 -9.95
N THR A 136 -21.61 13.01 -10.22
CA THR A 136 -20.29 12.98 -10.84
C THR A 136 -19.23 12.50 -9.85
N VAL A 137 -18.41 11.52 -10.27
CA VAL A 137 -17.18 11.16 -9.55
C VAL A 137 -16.18 12.31 -9.69
N ARG A 138 -15.77 12.90 -8.57
CA ARG A 138 -14.91 14.09 -8.55
C ARG A 138 -13.62 13.84 -7.79
N ILE A 139 -12.54 14.48 -8.21
CA ILE A 139 -11.23 14.38 -7.58
C ILE A 139 -10.94 15.67 -6.83
N VAL A 140 -10.50 15.56 -5.58
CA VAL A 140 -10.05 16.67 -4.75
C VAL A 140 -8.59 16.46 -4.38
N GLU A 141 -7.78 17.50 -4.55
CA GLU A 141 -6.44 17.54 -3.97
C GLU A 141 -6.53 17.98 -2.50
N PHE A 142 -6.13 17.09 -1.60
CA PHE A 142 -5.96 17.35 -0.18
C PHE A 142 -4.48 17.66 0.10
N SER A 143 -4.14 18.95 0.07
CA SER A 143 -2.82 19.44 0.47
C SER A 143 -2.71 19.58 1.99
N ILE A 144 -1.72 18.90 2.57
CA ILE A 144 -1.42 18.90 4.01
C ILE A 144 -0.03 19.51 4.19
N HIS A 145 0.02 20.70 4.79
CA HIS A 145 1.25 21.45 4.98
C HIS A 145 1.93 21.08 6.30
N ALA A 146 3.26 21.08 6.30
CA ALA A 146 4.03 20.93 7.52
C ALA A 146 3.64 22.02 8.55
N PRO A 147 3.48 21.66 9.84
CA PRO A 147 3.42 22.65 10.92
C PRO A 147 4.79 23.30 11.10
N SER A 148 4.84 24.48 11.73
CA SER A 148 6.10 25.24 11.85
C SER A 148 7.19 24.47 12.61
N SER A 149 6.80 23.60 13.54
CA SER A 149 7.72 22.74 14.29
C SER A 149 8.41 21.64 13.46
N GLU A 150 7.87 21.31 12.28
CA GLU A 150 8.38 20.24 11.41
C GLU A 150 9.04 20.78 10.14
N LEU A 151 9.05 22.10 9.94
CA LEU A 151 9.69 22.73 8.79
C LEU A 151 11.20 22.63 8.89
N LYS A 152 11.79 21.71 8.11
CA LYS A 152 13.23 21.61 7.88
C LYS A 152 13.57 22.21 6.50
N PRO A 153 14.74 22.86 6.30
CA PRO A 153 15.12 23.46 5.01
C PRO A 153 14.97 22.52 3.82
N ASP A 154 15.47 21.28 3.97
CA ASP A 154 15.43 20.20 2.98
C ASP A 154 14.35 19.15 3.28
N GLY A 155 13.43 19.46 4.19
CA GLY A 155 12.34 18.58 4.57
C GLY A 155 11.12 18.68 3.66
N ILE A 156 10.18 17.76 3.85
CA ILE A 156 8.88 17.79 3.17
C ILE A 156 8.09 18.97 3.72
N LYS A 157 7.62 19.84 2.83
CA LYS A 157 6.84 21.04 3.19
C LYS A 157 5.34 20.84 3.01
N VAL A 158 4.97 19.99 2.07
CA VAL A 158 3.58 19.68 1.74
C VAL A 158 3.48 18.24 1.28
N ILE A 159 2.43 17.55 1.75
CA ILE A 159 1.99 16.27 1.23
C ILE A 159 0.70 16.49 0.46
N LYS A 160 0.65 15.97 -0.76
CA LYS A 160 -0.55 15.99 -1.60
C LYS A 160 -1.15 14.60 -1.64
N ILE A 161 -2.37 14.49 -1.15
CA ILE A 161 -3.20 13.29 -1.28
C ILE A 161 -4.38 13.62 -2.19
N PHE A 162 -4.84 12.67 -2.98
CA PHE A 162 -5.95 12.86 -3.89
C PHE A 162 -7.14 12.02 -3.44
N ALA A 163 -8.29 12.64 -3.26
CA ALA A 163 -9.52 11.97 -2.88
C ALA A 163 -10.42 11.81 -4.11
N THR A 164 -10.86 10.58 -4.41
CA THR A 164 -11.93 10.35 -5.37
C THR A 164 -13.24 10.26 -4.60
N PHE A 165 -14.07 11.29 -4.71
CA PHE A 165 -15.42 11.32 -4.16
C PHE A 165 -16.41 10.74 -5.17
N PHE A 166 -17.27 9.85 -4.70
CA PHE A 166 -18.28 9.14 -5.48
C PHE A 166 -19.59 9.02 -4.67
N PRO A 167 -20.75 8.81 -5.33
CA PRO A 167 -22.00 8.51 -4.63
C PRO A 167 -21.82 7.33 -3.67
N GLN A 168 -22.38 7.39 -2.46
CA GLN A 168 -22.20 6.34 -1.45
C GLN A 168 -22.60 4.93 -1.96
N GLU A 169 -23.54 4.85 -2.91
CA GLU A 169 -24.01 3.62 -3.55
C GLU A 169 -22.91 2.96 -4.39
N ALA A 170 -21.94 3.74 -4.87
CA ALA A 170 -20.77 3.26 -5.62
C ALA A 170 -19.64 2.73 -4.72
N SER A 171 -19.80 2.73 -3.39
CA SER A 171 -18.74 2.35 -2.45
C SER A 171 -18.20 0.94 -2.68
N SER A 172 -19.05 -0.02 -3.04
CA SER A 172 -18.62 -1.40 -3.34
C SER A 172 -17.76 -1.47 -4.61
N ILE A 173 -18.06 -0.67 -5.62
CA ILE A 173 -17.29 -0.58 -6.87
C ILE A 173 -15.95 0.14 -6.62
N ALA A 174 -15.96 1.25 -5.87
CA ALA A 174 -14.73 1.95 -5.51
C ALA A 174 -13.81 1.08 -4.63
N LYS A 175 -14.38 0.32 -3.69
CA LYS A 175 -13.66 -0.66 -2.87
C LYS A 175 -12.99 -1.73 -3.75
N GLN A 176 -13.67 -2.22 -4.77
CA GLN A 176 -13.09 -3.18 -5.73
C GLN A 176 -11.86 -2.61 -6.45
N PHE A 177 -11.83 -1.33 -6.81
CA PHE A 177 -10.64 -0.72 -7.40
C PHE A 177 -9.44 -0.84 -6.45
N TRP A 178 -9.60 -0.44 -5.18
CA TRP A 178 -8.56 -0.58 -4.17
C TRP A 178 -8.15 -2.05 -3.96
N GLN A 179 -9.13 -2.96 -3.88
CA GLN A 179 -8.89 -4.38 -3.66
C GLN A 179 -8.02 -5.01 -4.75
N HIS A 180 -8.38 -4.79 -6.02
CA HIS A 180 -7.66 -5.41 -7.14
C HIS A 180 -6.35 -4.70 -7.47
N THR A 181 -6.31 -3.36 -7.39
CA THR A 181 -5.08 -2.61 -7.72
C THR A 181 -4.08 -2.61 -6.58
N GLY A 182 -4.51 -2.77 -5.33
CA GLY A 182 -3.65 -2.64 -4.16
C GLY A 182 -3.10 -1.22 -3.94
N ASP A 183 -3.52 -0.23 -4.72
CA ASP A 183 -3.12 1.17 -4.57
C ASP A 183 -3.99 1.82 -3.50
N ILE A 184 -3.40 2.49 -2.50
CA ILE A 184 -4.06 3.35 -1.51
C ILE A 184 -3.00 4.18 -0.80
N VAL A 185 -3.39 5.24 -0.10
CA VAL A 185 -2.54 5.85 0.94
C VAL A 185 -2.17 4.79 1.99
N SER A 186 -0.87 4.57 2.23
CA SER A 186 -0.41 3.59 3.22
C SER A 186 -0.77 4.01 4.64
N SER A 187 -0.78 3.05 5.57
CA SER A 187 -1.10 3.33 6.97
C SER A 187 -0.08 4.29 7.62
N ARG A 188 1.20 4.20 7.25
CA ARG A 188 2.26 5.13 7.70
C ARG A 188 2.06 6.53 7.14
N LEU A 189 1.80 6.66 5.82
CA LEU A 189 1.48 7.95 5.21
C LEU A 189 0.23 8.58 5.85
N ALA A 190 -0.80 7.78 6.15
CA ALA A 190 -1.99 8.28 6.82
C ALA A 190 -1.70 8.78 8.24
N ALA A 191 -0.94 8.02 9.04
CA ALA A 191 -0.52 8.44 10.37
C ALA A 191 0.32 9.73 10.34
N PHE A 192 1.25 9.82 9.39
CA PHE A 192 2.06 11.02 9.17
C PHE A 192 1.19 12.25 8.88
N CYS A 193 0.23 12.11 7.96
CA CYS A 193 -0.71 13.18 7.60
C CYS A 193 -1.58 13.63 8.78
N LEU A 194 -2.12 12.68 9.54
CA LEU A 194 -2.94 12.97 10.72
C LEU A 194 -2.14 13.72 11.79
N ARG A 195 -0.90 13.31 12.06
CA ARG A 195 0.00 14.03 12.98
C ARG A 195 0.20 15.47 12.55
N TRP A 196 0.49 15.72 11.27
CA TRP A 196 0.64 17.09 10.77
C TRP A 196 -0.63 17.92 10.91
N LEU A 197 -1.80 17.35 10.60
CA LEU A 197 -3.08 18.03 10.79
C LEU A 197 -3.34 18.39 12.25
N THR A 198 -3.03 17.49 13.19
CA THR A 198 -3.16 17.74 14.63
C THR A 198 -2.23 18.86 15.09
N LEU A 199 -0.95 18.79 14.75
CA LEU A 199 0.04 19.81 15.13
C LEU A 199 -0.31 21.19 14.54
N LYS A 200 -0.80 21.23 13.30
CA LYS A 200 -1.26 22.46 12.66
C LYS A 200 -2.45 23.06 13.40
N ALA A 201 -3.43 22.24 13.76
CA ALA A 201 -4.60 22.70 14.52
C ALA A 201 -4.22 23.24 15.91
N GLU A 202 -3.25 22.62 16.59
CA GLU A 202 -2.72 23.11 17.87
C GLU A 202 -1.96 24.44 17.71
N GLU A 203 -1.17 24.58 16.65
CA GLU A 203 -0.46 25.81 16.30
C GLU A 203 -1.45 26.96 16.02
N ASP A 204 -2.47 26.70 15.20
CA ASP A 204 -3.51 27.69 14.88
C ASP A 204 -4.29 28.13 16.13
N GLN A 205 -4.60 27.20 17.04
CA GLN A 205 -5.23 27.53 18.33
C GLN A 205 -4.33 28.38 19.23
N LYS A 206 -3.02 28.09 19.29
CA LYS A 206 -2.06 28.90 20.06
C LYS A 206 -1.93 30.30 19.47
N ASN A 207 -1.81 30.42 18.15
CA ASN A 207 -1.73 31.69 17.45
C ASN A 207 -2.99 32.54 17.62
N ALA A 208 -4.18 31.91 17.60
CA ALA A 208 -5.44 32.59 17.87
C ALA A 208 -5.53 33.09 19.33
N ARG A 209 -5.05 32.32 20.31
CA ARG A 209 -5.00 32.77 21.72
C ARG A 209 -4.05 33.94 21.90
N VAL A 210 -2.85 33.89 21.33
CA VAL A 210 -1.87 34.99 21.40
C VAL A 210 -2.42 36.26 20.74
N SER A 211 -3.05 36.12 19.56
CA SER A 211 -3.68 37.26 18.87
C SER A 211 -4.81 37.89 19.69
N ASN A 212 -5.63 37.07 20.35
CA ASN A 212 -6.68 37.55 21.23
C ASN A 212 -6.11 38.23 22.50
N THR A 213 -5.03 37.72 23.09
CA THR A 213 -4.36 38.37 24.22
C THR A 213 -3.76 39.72 23.81
N ILE A 214 -3.09 39.80 22.65
CA ILE A 214 -2.52 41.06 22.12
C ILE A 214 -3.63 42.08 21.84
N THR A 215 -4.77 41.64 21.31
CA THR A 215 -5.93 42.51 21.07
C THR A 215 -6.51 43.07 22.38
N ILE A 216 -6.55 42.26 23.44
CA ILE A 216 -7.00 42.69 24.77
C ILE A 216 -5.99 43.67 25.40
N THR A 217 -4.68 43.45 25.24
CA THR A 217 -3.65 44.35 25.82
C THR A 217 -3.49 45.66 25.06
N ASN A 218 -3.77 45.69 23.74
CA ASN A 218 -3.76 46.91 22.94
C ASN A 218 -5.10 47.67 22.99
N GLY A 219 -6.13 47.06 23.58
CA GLY A 219 -7.48 47.59 23.76
C GLY A 219 -7.76 48.07 25.18
N THR A 220 -6.80 48.69 25.88
CA THR A 220 -7.07 49.43 27.12
C THR A 220 -7.22 50.91 26.83
N ASN A 221 -8.38 51.28 26.30
CA ASN A 221 -9.07 52.49 26.72
C ASN A 221 -10.58 52.25 26.68
N THR A 222 -11.23 52.64 27.79
CA THR A 222 -12.68 52.76 28.03
C THR A 222 -13.50 51.48 28.32
N THR A 223 -13.59 51.16 29.62
CA THR A 223 -14.84 50.87 30.38
C THR A 223 -15.94 50.02 29.70
N ALA A 224 -15.66 48.76 29.38
CA ALA A 224 -16.71 47.76 29.12
C ALA A 224 -16.32 46.30 29.49
N ALA A 225 -15.38 46.10 30.41
CA ALA A 225 -14.81 44.78 30.70
C ALA A 225 -15.56 43.92 31.76
N ALA A 226 -16.85 44.17 32.02
CA ALA A 226 -17.60 43.45 33.07
C ALA A 226 -18.81 42.63 32.60
N ALA A 227 -19.13 42.55 31.31
CA ALA A 227 -20.38 41.91 30.84
C ALA A 227 -20.23 40.67 29.95
N LEU A 228 -19.02 40.25 29.54
CA LEU A 228 -18.84 39.13 28.60
C LEU A 228 -18.41 37.80 29.23
N THR A 229 -18.49 37.66 30.56
CA THR A 229 -18.16 36.39 31.25
C THR A 229 -19.40 35.54 31.58
N ALA A 230 -20.62 36.01 31.26
CA ALA A 230 -21.87 35.31 31.62
C ALA A 230 -22.53 34.48 30.49
N ALA A 231 -22.06 34.55 29.24
CA ALA A 231 -22.75 33.93 28.10
C ALA A 231 -22.15 32.60 27.59
N VAL A 232 -21.07 32.09 28.18
CA VAL A 232 -20.38 30.85 27.71
C VAL A 232 -20.65 29.64 28.62
N ALA A 233 -21.52 29.78 29.64
CA ALA A 233 -21.80 28.72 30.61
C ALA A 233 -22.98 27.80 30.26
N GLY A 234 -23.53 27.85 29.03
CA GLY A 234 -24.70 27.06 28.65
C GLY A 234 -24.58 26.47 27.25
N LEU A 235 -23.88 25.34 27.11
CA LEU A 235 -24.06 24.29 26.10
C LEU A 235 -22.95 23.23 26.29
N GLY A 236 -23.07 22.45 27.36
CA GLY A 236 -22.23 21.28 27.60
C GLY A 236 -22.74 20.07 26.83
N CYS A 237 -22.09 19.71 25.72
CA CYS A 237 -22.14 18.34 25.20
C CYS A 237 -20.99 17.54 25.83
N ARG A 238 -21.33 16.74 26.85
CA ARG A 238 -20.45 15.68 27.38
C ARG A 238 -20.36 14.56 26.35
N MET A 239 -19.18 14.40 25.73
CA MET A 239 -18.81 13.15 25.05
C MET A 239 -18.35 12.12 26.10
N PRO A 240 -18.64 10.82 25.95
CA PRO A 240 -18.22 9.78 26.88
C PRO A 240 -16.69 9.67 26.96
N ARG A 241 -16.17 9.61 28.18
CA ARG A 241 -14.75 9.37 28.46
C ARG A 241 -14.43 7.90 28.14
N GLY A 242 -13.74 7.65 27.04
CA GLY A 242 -13.03 6.40 26.79
C GLY A 242 -11.82 6.26 27.73
N ASN A 243 -11.53 5.03 28.14
CA ASN A 243 -10.69 4.66 29.28
C ASN A 243 -9.30 5.32 29.29
N ARG A 244 -9.01 5.92 30.45
CA ARG A 244 -7.78 6.65 30.77
C ARG A 244 -6.89 5.74 31.62
N HIS A 245 -6.13 4.86 30.99
CA HIS A 245 -5.08 4.07 31.64
C HIS A 245 -3.76 4.34 30.95
N TYR A 246 -3.20 5.54 31.12
CA TYR A 246 -1.76 5.82 31.09
C TYR A 246 -1.56 7.17 31.77
N ALA A 247 -1.33 7.11 33.08
CA ALA A 247 -0.73 8.20 33.83
C ALA A 247 0.33 7.56 34.71
N SER A 248 1.60 7.80 34.40
CA SER A 248 2.68 7.60 35.36
C SER A 248 3.55 8.86 35.42
N ALA A 249 4.14 9.04 36.60
CA ALA A 249 4.38 10.30 37.25
C ALA A 249 5.58 11.09 36.71
N LYS A 250 5.49 12.42 36.83
CA LYS A 250 6.62 13.35 36.77
C LYS A 250 7.70 12.93 37.76
N LEU A 251 8.88 12.55 37.26
CA LEU A 251 10.11 12.59 38.03
C LEU A 251 10.76 13.97 37.85
N ILE A 252 10.85 14.68 38.96
CA ILE A 252 11.62 15.91 39.14
C ILE A 252 13.10 15.53 39.05
N SER A 253 13.87 16.14 38.15
CA SER A 253 15.34 16.12 38.23
C SER A 253 15.84 17.53 38.52
N ASN A 254 16.52 17.64 39.65
CA ASN A 254 17.27 18.82 40.07
C ASN A 254 18.46 19.04 39.12
N GLY A 255 18.73 20.31 38.83
CA GLY A 255 19.79 20.73 37.93
C GLY A 255 21.20 20.44 38.44
N SER A 256 22.12 20.35 37.49
CA SER A 256 23.51 20.77 37.69
C SER A 256 24.04 21.34 36.37
N VAL A 257 24.55 22.56 36.50
CA VAL A 257 25.19 23.39 35.48
C VAL A 257 26.63 22.93 35.32
N TYR A 258 27.13 22.71 34.09
CA TYR A 258 28.54 23.00 33.76
C TYR A 258 28.70 23.42 32.29
N ASN A 259 29.70 24.29 32.13
CA ASN A 259 29.91 25.24 31.05
C ASN A 259 30.48 24.69 29.74
N THR A 260 30.26 25.50 28.71
CA THR A 260 30.89 25.58 27.39
C THR A 260 32.42 25.63 27.40
N THR A 261 33.06 24.92 26.46
CA THR A 261 34.35 25.35 25.85
C THR A 261 34.54 24.75 24.44
N THR A 262 34.69 25.66 23.48
CA THR A 262 35.54 25.71 22.26
C THR A 262 35.81 24.52 21.31
N ALA A 263 35.92 24.91 20.04
CA ALA A 263 36.10 24.16 18.80
C ALA A 263 37.44 23.42 18.62
N GLY A 264 37.45 22.40 17.75
CA GLY A 264 38.66 21.83 17.14
C GLY A 264 38.49 20.41 16.58
N ASP A 265 38.62 20.31 15.26
CA ASP A 265 39.18 19.20 14.48
C ASP A 265 38.42 17.90 14.09
N LEU A 266 38.79 17.55 12.85
CA LEU A 266 38.33 16.57 11.88
C LEU A 266 38.80 15.13 12.18
N PHE A 267 38.06 14.16 11.62
CA PHE A 267 38.47 12.77 11.32
C PHE A 267 39.00 11.92 12.49
N HIS A 268 38.15 11.05 13.05
CA HIS A 268 38.48 9.65 13.35
C HIS A 268 37.24 8.84 13.76
N GLY A 269 37.30 7.53 13.53
CA GLY A 269 36.18 6.60 13.48
C GLY A 269 35.32 6.52 14.74
N VAL A 270 34.03 6.28 14.54
CA VAL A 270 33.07 5.97 15.59
C VAL A 270 33.53 4.69 16.31
N PRO A 271 33.82 4.71 17.63
CA PRO A 271 34.08 3.51 18.38
C PRO A 271 32.78 2.70 18.49
N ALA A 272 32.88 1.38 18.35
CA ALA A 272 31.79 0.48 18.67
C ALA A 272 31.39 0.67 20.14
N VAL A 273 30.23 1.26 20.38
CA VAL A 273 29.61 1.28 21.71
C VAL A 273 29.18 -0.16 21.99
N GLN A 274 29.94 -0.85 22.84
CA GLN A 274 29.50 -2.07 23.49
C GLN A 274 28.31 -1.70 24.38
N LEU A 275 27.12 -2.13 23.96
CA LEU A 275 25.93 -2.10 24.80
C LEU A 275 26.17 -3.08 25.95
N GLN A 276 26.35 -2.56 27.16
CA GLN A 276 26.13 -3.35 28.37
C GLN A 276 24.63 -3.57 28.49
N ASP A 277 24.21 -4.84 28.53
CA ASP A 277 22.83 -5.26 28.78
C ASP A 277 22.37 -4.72 30.14
N PRO A 278 21.33 -3.89 30.20
CA PRO A 278 20.59 -3.70 31.43
C PRO A 278 19.75 -4.96 31.64
N GLN A 279 20.17 -5.81 32.57
CA GLN A 279 19.27 -6.75 33.24
C GLN A 279 18.25 -5.94 34.04
N GLU A 280 17.11 -5.63 33.43
CA GLU A 280 15.87 -5.26 34.11
C GLU A 280 14.69 -5.50 33.15
N ASP A 281 13.68 -6.22 33.64
CA ASP A 281 12.51 -6.71 32.89
C ASP A 281 11.71 -5.59 32.20
N MET A 282 12.12 -5.16 31.00
CA MET A 282 11.22 -4.49 30.06
C MET A 282 10.55 -5.55 29.19
N ASP A 283 9.21 -5.52 29.13
CA ASP A 283 8.44 -6.30 28.18
C ASP A 283 8.91 -5.99 26.74
N SER A 284 9.05 -7.01 25.88
CA SER A 284 9.50 -6.86 24.48
C SER A 284 8.69 -5.80 23.72
N ARG A 285 7.41 -5.67 24.09
CA ARG A 285 6.48 -4.63 23.60
C ARG A 285 6.92 -3.22 23.94
N ASP A 286 7.41 -2.99 25.16
CA ASP A 286 7.87 -1.68 25.61
C ASP A 286 9.20 -1.31 24.95
N TYR A 287 10.08 -2.29 24.70
CA TYR A 287 11.31 -2.08 23.94
C TYR A 287 11.03 -1.69 22.49
N GLU A 288 10.09 -2.35 21.80
CA GLU A 288 9.77 -2.05 20.40
C GLU A 288 9.02 -0.73 20.22
N VAL A 289 8.04 -0.42 21.10
CA VAL A 289 7.37 0.89 21.13
C VAL A 289 8.36 1.99 21.47
N TYR A 290 9.27 1.77 22.43
CA TYR A 290 10.35 2.68 22.75
C TYR A 290 11.30 2.90 21.56
N VAL A 291 11.60 1.84 20.78
CA VAL A 291 12.40 1.96 19.56
C VAL A 291 11.67 2.79 18.50
N GLU A 292 10.36 2.64 18.35
CA GLU A 292 9.58 3.47 17.41
C GLU A 292 9.41 4.92 17.89
N GLU A 293 9.18 5.16 19.17
CA GLU A 293 9.07 6.51 19.73
C GLU A 293 10.41 7.25 19.74
N ARG A 294 11.52 6.54 19.99
CA ARG A 294 12.88 7.11 20.08
C ARG A 294 13.63 7.13 18.74
N TYR A 295 13.42 6.15 17.85
CA TYR A 295 14.08 6.07 16.53
C TYR A 295 13.14 6.33 15.35
N GLY A 296 11.82 6.18 15.49
CA GLY A 296 10.84 6.60 14.46
C GLY A 296 10.72 8.13 14.36
N ARG A 297 10.85 8.86 15.49
CA ARG A 297 11.01 10.33 15.47
C ARG A 297 12.37 10.81 14.93
N ASN A 298 13.38 9.95 14.99
CA ASN A 298 14.73 10.19 14.46
C ASN A 298 14.97 9.47 13.14
N LEU A 299 13.92 8.99 12.47
CA LEU A 299 14.04 8.40 11.15
C LEU A 299 14.33 9.53 10.17
N ASP A 300 15.61 9.68 9.83
CA ASP A 300 15.99 10.68 8.86
C ASP A 300 15.46 10.26 7.48
N LEU A 301 14.37 10.90 7.08
CA LEU A 301 13.67 10.68 5.82
C LEU A 301 14.59 10.92 4.60
N SER A 302 15.72 11.63 4.79
CA SER A 302 16.76 11.79 3.77
C SER A 302 17.36 10.44 3.32
N PHE A 303 17.26 9.38 4.12
CA PHE A 303 17.72 8.04 3.76
C PHE A 303 16.78 7.29 2.83
N ALA A 304 15.53 7.71 2.65
CA ALA A 304 14.55 6.96 1.86
C ALA A 304 14.99 6.69 0.41
N PRO A 305 15.59 7.65 -0.35
CA PRO A 305 16.14 7.36 -1.67
C PRO A 305 17.22 6.28 -1.64
N LYS A 306 18.14 6.34 -0.67
CA LYS A 306 19.20 5.34 -0.48
C LYS A 306 18.62 3.98 -0.11
N ALA A 307 17.59 3.96 0.73
CA ALA A 307 16.89 2.74 1.13
C ALA A 307 16.25 2.03 -0.06
N LYS A 308 15.57 2.80 -0.94
CA LYS A 308 15.00 2.27 -2.19
C LYS A 308 16.07 1.68 -3.12
N VAL A 309 17.18 2.39 -3.32
CA VAL A 309 18.31 1.88 -4.12
C VAL A 309 18.89 0.61 -3.50
N ALA A 310 19.10 0.57 -2.19
CA ALA A 310 19.63 -0.60 -1.49
C ALA A 310 18.73 -1.83 -1.63
N MET A 311 17.41 -1.66 -1.50
CA MET A 311 16.44 -2.74 -1.75
C MET A 311 16.51 -3.25 -3.18
N ARG A 312 16.47 -2.34 -4.17
CA ARG A 312 16.57 -2.70 -5.59
C ARG A 312 17.86 -3.46 -5.90
N ARG A 313 19.00 -3.00 -5.38
CA ARG A 313 20.30 -3.69 -5.51
C ARG A 313 20.29 -5.07 -4.90
N ARG A 314 19.80 -5.20 -3.66
CA ARG A 314 19.73 -6.49 -2.96
C ARG A 314 18.91 -7.49 -3.77
N ILE A 315 17.76 -7.07 -4.26
CA ILE A 315 16.89 -7.88 -5.12
C ILE A 315 17.60 -8.26 -6.43
N ALA A 316 18.17 -7.28 -7.14
CA ALA A 316 18.88 -7.52 -8.39
C ALA A 316 20.05 -8.51 -8.22
N MET A 317 20.79 -8.40 -7.11
CA MET A 317 21.86 -9.33 -6.75
C MET A 317 21.33 -10.73 -6.49
N GLN A 318 20.26 -10.90 -5.72
CA GLN A 318 19.67 -12.22 -5.44
C GLN A 318 19.24 -12.93 -6.73
N VAL A 319 18.57 -12.17 -7.61
CA VAL A 319 18.12 -12.66 -8.91
C VAL A 319 19.30 -12.95 -9.85
N SER A 320 20.37 -12.15 -9.81
CA SER A 320 21.55 -12.37 -10.65
C SER A 320 22.44 -13.51 -10.14
N HIS A 321 22.55 -13.72 -8.83
CA HIS A 321 23.30 -14.84 -8.24
C HIS A 321 22.69 -16.18 -8.64
N THR A 322 21.37 -16.27 -8.79
CA THR A 322 20.74 -17.45 -9.36
C THR A 322 20.97 -17.55 -10.87
N ALA A 323 21.07 -16.44 -11.62
CA ALA A 323 21.29 -16.46 -13.07
C ALA A 323 22.76 -16.67 -13.53
N ALA A 324 23.76 -16.46 -12.66
CA ALA A 324 25.18 -16.47 -13.02
C ALA A 324 25.75 -17.81 -13.54
N VAL A 325 24.99 -18.91 -13.48
CA VAL A 325 25.43 -20.22 -13.98
C VAL A 325 25.43 -20.31 -15.51
N SER A 326 24.71 -19.43 -16.22
CA SER A 326 24.63 -19.42 -17.70
C SER A 326 25.44 -18.31 -18.38
N GLY A 327 26.06 -17.39 -17.63
CA GLY A 327 26.98 -16.38 -18.19
C GLY A 327 26.35 -15.24 -19.01
N GLU A 328 25.03 -15.22 -19.21
CA GLU A 328 24.37 -14.26 -20.13
C GLU A 328 23.53 -13.18 -19.44
N PHE A 329 23.20 -13.29 -18.15
CA PHE A 329 22.18 -12.43 -17.51
C PHE A 329 22.73 -11.58 -16.36
N VAL A 330 22.76 -10.25 -16.53
CA VAL A 330 23.08 -9.29 -15.48
C VAL A 330 21.87 -8.39 -15.21
N VAL A 331 21.16 -8.64 -14.11
CA VAL A 331 20.08 -7.75 -13.65
C VAL A 331 20.70 -6.68 -12.75
N THR A 332 20.37 -5.42 -13.01
CA THR A 332 20.83 -4.29 -12.19
C THR A 332 19.68 -3.73 -11.34
N GLU A 333 19.99 -2.84 -10.40
CA GLU A 333 18.95 -2.15 -9.64
C GLU A 333 17.97 -1.37 -10.52
N GLU A 334 18.39 -0.95 -11.72
CA GLU A 334 17.55 -0.21 -12.66
C GLU A 334 16.45 -1.08 -13.26
N ASP A 335 16.60 -2.40 -13.22
CA ASP A 335 15.62 -3.36 -13.70
C ASP A 335 14.61 -3.78 -12.61
N VAL A 336 14.81 -3.31 -11.38
CA VAL A 336 13.92 -3.57 -10.25
C VAL A 336 13.05 -2.36 -9.98
N TYR A 337 11.74 -2.57 -9.84
CA TYR A 337 10.78 -1.51 -9.58
C TYR A 337 9.98 -1.84 -8.32
N LEU A 338 9.96 -0.90 -7.38
CA LEU A 338 9.28 -1.07 -6.11
C LEU A 338 7.83 -0.58 -6.23
N PHE A 339 6.89 -1.37 -5.71
CA PHE A 339 5.48 -1.03 -5.65
C PHE A 339 5.00 -1.16 -4.19
N PRO A 340 3.97 -0.42 -3.77
CA PRO A 340 3.50 -0.45 -2.37
C PRO A 340 3.00 -1.83 -1.91
N THR A 341 2.50 -2.66 -2.84
CA THR A 341 1.95 -4.00 -2.55
C THR A 341 2.19 -4.96 -3.72
N GLY A 342 2.11 -6.27 -3.47
CA GLY A 342 2.15 -7.31 -4.51
C GLY A 342 1.05 -7.15 -5.57
N MET A 343 -0.19 -6.82 -5.17
CA MET A 343 -1.25 -6.56 -6.16
C MET A 343 -1.02 -5.28 -6.96
N SER A 344 -0.46 -4.22 -6.37
CA SER A 344 -0.01 -3.05 -7.13
C SER A 344 1.07 -3.42 -8.12
N ALA A 345 1.90 -4.41 -7.75
CA ALA A 345 2.82 -4.98 -8.70
C ALA A 345 2.09 -5.69 -9.87
N ILE A 346 1.30 -6.73 -9.62
CA ILE A 346 0.57 -7.47 -10.68
C ILE A 346 -0.25 -6.52 -11.57
N TYR A 347 -1.03 -5.62 -10.96
CA TYR A 347 -1.83 -4.62 -11.66
C TYR A 347 -0.99 -3.75 -12.60
N ASN A 348 0.14 -3.22 -12.11
CA ASN A 348 0.98 -2.38 -12.96
C ASN A 348 1.72 -3.19 -14.03
N ALA A 349 2.04 -4.47 -13.81
CA ALA A 349 2.63 -5.32 -14.86
C ALA A 349 1.66 -5.47 -16.05
N HIS A 350 0.40 -5.79 -15.75
CA HIS A 350 -0.68 -5.84 -16.75
C HIS A 350 -0.89 -4.47 -17.43
N ARG A 351 -0.97 -3.39 -16.65
CA ARG A 351 -1.14 -2.02 -17.17
C ARG A 351 -0.03 -1.64 -18.15
N ILE A 352 1.23 -1.93 -17.80
CA ILE A 352 2.39 -1.60 -18.64
C ILE A 352 2.35 -2.41 -19.93
N ALA A 353 2.09 -3.72 -19.84
CA ALA A 353 1.91 -4.59 -21.00
C ALA A 353 0.85 -4.04 -21.96
N MET A 354 -0.31 -3.62 -21.44
CA MET A 354 -1.38 -3.03 -22.24
C MET A 354 -0.98 -1.72 -22.95
N THR A 355 0.02 -0.98 -22.46
CA THR A 355 0.50 0.20 -23.19
C THR A 355 1.21 -0.16 -24.50
N LEU A 356 1.70 -1.39 -24.62
CA LEU A 356 2.32 -1.91 -25.84
C LEU A 356 1.29 -2.46 -26.81
N PHE A 357 0.24 -3.13 -26.30
CA PHE A 357 -0.81 -3.75 -27.10
C PHE A 357 -2.19 -3.61 -26.41
N PRO A 358 -2.86 -2.45 -26.52
CA PRO A 358 -4.02 -2.10 -25.68
C PRO A 358 -5.29 -2.90 -25.95
N LYS A 359 -5.37 -3.58 -27.10
CA LYS A 359 -6.55 -4.34 -27.52
C LYS A 359 -6.46 -5.84 -27.23
N ARG A 360 -5.26 -6.34 -26.90
CA ARG A 360 -5.02 -7.77 -26.67
C ARG A 360 -5.48 -8.19 -25.28
N LYS A 361 -6.08 -9.38 -25.17
CA LYS A 361 -6.45 -9.98 -23.89
C LYS A 361 -5.28 -10.73 -23.27
N SER A 362 -5.24 -10.78 -21.93
CA SER A 362 -4.28 -11.64 -21.22
C SER A 362 -4.86 -13.02 -20.96
N VAL A 363 -3.99 -13.96 -20.62
CA VAL A 363 -4.33 -15.27 -20.09
C VAL A 363 -3.99 -15.31 -18.61
N CYS A 364 -4.90 -15.84 -17.81
CA CYS A 364 -4.64 -16.28 -16.45
C CYS A 364 -4.48 -17.81 -16.50
N PHE A 365 -3.27 -18.29 -16.23
CA PHE A 365 -2.91 -19.69 -16.31
C PHE A 365 -2.67 -20.26 -14.90
N GLY A 366 -3.44 -21.30 -14.56
CA GLY A 366 -3.65 -21.75 -13.20
C GLY A 366 -4.66 -20.90 -12.45
N PHE A 367 -4.76 -21.16 -11.15
CA PHE A 367 -5.51 -20.36 -10.19
C PHE A 367 -4.54 -19.52 -9.35
N PRO A 368 -3.89 -18.49 -9.92
CA PRO A 368 -3.14 -17.55 -9.11
C PRO A 368 -4.11 -16.84 -8.16
N TYR A 369 -3.56 -16.16 -7.15
CA TYR A 369 -4.27 -15.39 -6.16
C TYR A 369 -5.49 -14.68 -6.76
N THR A 370 -6.66 -14.88 -6.16
CA THR A 370 -7.98 -14.64 -6.80
C THR A 370 -8.13 -13.26 -7.45
N ASP A 371 -7.45 -12.25 -6.92
CA ASP A 371 -7.49 -10.89 -7.44
C ASP A 371 -6.71 -10.69 -8.75
N THR A 372 -5.73 -11.53 -9.07
CA THR A 372 -5.01 -11.52 -10.36
C THR A 372 -5.97 -11.75 -11.51
N LEU A 373 -6.83 -12.77 -11.44
CA LEU A 373 -7.86 -12.99 -12.45
C LEU A 373 -8.79 -11.78 -12.59
N LYS A 374 -9.18 -11.14 -11.47
CA LYS A 374 -10.04 -9.94 -11.49
C LYS A 374 -9.33 -8.73 -12.09
N VAL A 375 -8.03 -8.57 -11.86
CA VAL A 375 -7.22 -7.54 -12.52
C VAL A 375 -7.28 -7.71 -14.03
N LEU A 376 -7.02 -8.92 -14.54
CA LEU A 376 -7.00 -9.18 -15.97
C LEU A 376 -8.39 -9.05 -16.62
N GLN A 377 -9.46 -9.42 -15.90
CA GLN A 377 -10.84 -9.31 -16.38
C GLN A 377 -11.36 -7.87 -16.42
N LYS A 378 -11.08 -7.07 -15.38
CA LYS A 378 -11.71 -5.76 -15.18
C LYS A 378 -10.89 -4.58 -15.73
N PHE A 379 -9.60 -4.76 -15.93
CA PHE A 379 -8.71 -3.69 -16.37
C PHE A 379 -8.21 -4.03 -17.78
N GLY A 380 -8.97 -3.66 -18.81
CA GLY A 380 -8.58 -3.86 -20.20
C GLY A 380 -9.61 -4.62 -21.04
N PRO A 381 -9.17 -5.28 -22.14
CA PRO A 381 -10.04 -6.03 -23.05
C PRO A 381 -10.62 -7.33 -22.49
N GLY A 382 -10.13 -7.79 -21.33
CA GLY A 382 -10.57 -9.03 -20.67
C GLY A 382 -9.47 -10.09 -20.58
N CYS A 383 -9.88 -11.29 -20.16
CA CYS A 383 -8.97 -12.39 -19.81
C CYS A 383 -9.51 -13.74 -20.30
N TYR A 384 -8.62 -14.58 -20.84
CA TYR A 384 -8.84 -16.02 -20.97
C TYR A 384 -8.36 -16.73 -19.70
N PHE A 385 -9.03 -17.80 -19.29
CA PHE A 385 -8.75 -18.44 -18.01
C PHE A 385 -8.61 -19.96 -18.17
N TYR A 386 -7.44 -20.47 -17.79
CA TYR A 386 -7.14 -21.90 -17.76
C TYR A 386 -6.83 -22.27 -16.31
N GLY A 387 -7.87 -22.63 -15.56
CA GLY A 387 -7.82 -22.66 -14.10
C GLY A 387 -7.04 -23.80 -13.47
N HIS A 388 -6.77 -24.90 -14.20
CA HIS A 388 -6.05 -26.04 -13.63
C HIS A 388 -4.54 -25.76 -13.56
N GLY A 389 -4.00 -25.03 -14.54
CA GLY A 389 -2.60 -24.64 -14.63
C GLY A 389 -1.67 -25.80 -14.95
N GLU A 390 -2.18 -26.80 -15.67
CA GLU A 390 -1.51 -28.07 -15.95
C GLU A 390 -1.16 -28.22 -17.43
N ASP A 391 -0.37 -29.23 -17.78
CA ASP A 391 0.08 -29.47 -19.16
C ASP A 391 -1.09 -29.63 -20.16
N ASN A 392 -2.23 -30.18 -19.74
CA ASN A 392 -3.45 -30.27 -20.55
C ASN A 392 -4.04 -28.87 -20.88
N ASP A 393 -3.90 -27.90 -19.97
CA ASP A 393 -4.30 -26.53 -20.23
C ASP A 393 -3.35 -25.86 -21.25
N ILE A 394 -2.06 -26.24 -21.28
CA ILE A 394 -1.10 -25.77 -22.29
C ILE A 394 -1.50 -26.29 -23.67
N GLU A 395 -1.88 -27.57 -23.77
CA GLU A 395 -2.37 -28.18 -25.01
C GLU A 395 -3.64 -27.50 -25.52
N THR A 396 -4.56 -27.21 -24.61
CA THR A 396 -5.80 -26.48 -24.92
C THR A 396 -5.50 -25.06 -25.40
N LEU A 397 -4.61 -24.34 -24.70
CA LEU A 397 -4.15 -23.02 -25.09
C LEU A 397 -3.49 -23.02 -26.48
N GLU A 398 -2.62 -23.98 -26.79
CA GLU A 398 -1.99 -24.09 -28.10
C GLU A 398 -3.01 -24.35 -29.21
N LYS A 399 -3.99 -25.25 -28.97
CA LYS A 399 -5.06 -25.52 -29.93
C LYS A 399 -5.88 -24.26 -30.21
N GLU A 400 -6.29 -23.54 -29.18
CA GLU A 400 -7.04 -22.29 -29.35
C GLU A 400 -6.19 -21.20 -30.03
N LEU A 401 -4.88 -21.15 -29.78
CA LEU A 401 -3.95 -20.25 -30.48
C LEU A 401 -3.86 -20.53 -31.98
N LEU A 402 -3.95 -21.80 -32.40
CA LEU A 402 -3.99 -22.18 -33.81
C LEU A 402 -5.32 -21.81 -34.49
N GLU A 403 -6.42 -21.86 -33.76
CA GLU A 403 -7.77 -21.57 -34.27
C GLU A 403 -8.10 -20.07 -34.32
N ARG A 404 -7.36 -19.24 -33.58
CA ARG A 404 -7.56 -17.79 -33.55
C ARG A 404 -7.16 -17.14 -34.87
N THR A 405 -7.91 -16.11 -35.25
CA THR A 405 -7.62 -15.36 -36.48
C THR A 405 -6.29 -14.60 -36.36
N LEU A 406 -5.72 -14.19 -37.49
CA LEU A 406 -4.48 -13.39 -37.52
C LEU A 406 -4.69 -11.92 -37.09
N GLU A 407 -5.91 -11.53 -36.69
CA GLU A 407 -6.24 -10.18 -36.27
C GLU A 407 -5.52 -9.79 -34.96
N GLU A 408 -5.18 -8.51 -34.83
CA GLU A 408 -4.42 -8.02 -33.68
C GLU A 408 -5.15 -8.16 -32.33
N GLU A 409 -6.48 -8.21 -32.35
CA GLU A 409 -7.34 -8.31 -31.16
C GLU A 409 -7.43 -9.74 -30.62
N ASP A 410 -7.17 -10.73 -31.49
CA ASP A 410 -7.20 -12.15 -31.14
C ASP A 410 -5.86 -12.66 -30.59
N LYS A 411 -4.78 -11.89 -30.82
CA LYS A 411 -3.46 -12.16 -30.26
C LYS A 411 -3.46 -11.98 -28.74
N ILE A 412 -2.69 -12.82 -28.07
CA ILE A 412 -2.53 -12.76 -26.61
C ILE A 412 -1.56 -11.63 -26.24
N LEU A 413 -1.90 -10.91 -25.17
CA LEU A 413 -1.04 -9.89 -24.57
C LEU A 413 0.08 -10.55 -23.78
N ALA A 414 -0.32 -11.29 -22.75
CA ALA A 414 0.58 -11.94 -21.81
C ALA A 414 -0.12 -13.14 -21.14
N VAL A 415 0.65 -14.14 -20.76
CA VAL A 415 0.26 -15.21 -19.84
C VAL A 415 0.75 -14.85 -18.44
N PHE A 416 -0.18 -14.77 -17.49
CA PHE A 416 0.09 -14.61 -16.07
C PHE A 416 -0.05 -15.96 -15.37
N CYS A 417 0.96 -16.39 -14.62
CA CYS A 417 0.91 -17.59 -13.79
C CYS A 417 1.66 -17.37 -12.46
N GLU A 418 1.37 -18.20 -11.46
CA GLU A 418 2.15 -18.29 -10.23
C GLU A 418 3.12 -19.47 -10.27
N PHE A 419 4.27 -19.33 -9.60
CA PHE A 419 5.27 -20.38 -9.51
C PHE A 419 5.93 -20.44 -8.11
N PRO A 420 5.57 -21.41 -7.26
CA PRO A 420 4.37 -22.26 -7.35
C PRO A 420 3.09 -21.50 -6.94
N SER A 421 1.92 -22.03 -7.28
CA SER A 421 0.63 -21.39 -6.99
C SER A 421 0.20 -21.47 -5.53
N ASN A 422 -0.48 -20.44 -5.06
CA ASN A 422 -1.12 -20.41 -3.75
C ASN A 422 -2.62 -20.78 -3.88
N PRO A 423 -3.16 -21.76 -3.13
CA PRO A 423 -2.52 -22.60 -2.10
C PRO A 423 -2.06 -23.98 -2.61
N LEU A 424 -2.29 -24.29 -3.89
CA LEU A 424 -2.19 -25.66 -4.41
C LEU A 424 -0.75 -26.11 -4.71
N LEU A 425 0.23 -25.20 -4.63
CA LEU A 425 1.64 -25.39 -4.92
C LEU A 425 1.91 -25.99 -6.30
N LYS A 426 1.01 -25.74 -7.28
CA LYS A 426 1.20 -26.18 -8.65
C LYS A 426 2.21 -25.28 -9.36
N SER A 427 3.05 -25.86 -10.19
CA SER A 427 4.06 -25.16 -10.95
C SER A 427 3.75 -25.30 -12.44
N ALA A 428 3.46 -24.18 -13.10
CA ALA A 428 3.24 -24.19 -14.54
C ALA A 428 4.53 -24.60 -15.27
N ASN A 429 4.40 -25.36 -16.37
CA ASN A 429 5.56 -25.72 -17.20
C ASN A 429 6.06 -24.50 -18.00
N LEU A 430 6.94 -23.71 -17.36
CA LEU A 430 7.43 -22.45 -17.91
C LEU A 430 8.25 -22.62 -19.20
N ILE A 431 8.85 -23.79 -19.43
CA ILE A 431 9.56 -24.11 -20.67
C ILE A 431 8.56 -24.18 -21.82
N ARG A 432 7.51 -25.01 -21.70
CA ARG A 432 6.48 -25.15 -22.73
C ARG A 432 5.71 -23.84 -22.98
N LEU A 433 5.34 -23.12 -21.91
CA LEU A 433 4.72 -21.80 -22.04
C LEU A 433 5.65 -20.81 -22.75
N GLY A 434 6.95 -20.90 -22.48
CA GLY A 434 7.96 -20.10 -23.12
C GLY A 434 8.10 -20.35 -24.62
N GLU A 435 8.06 -21.61 -25.05
CA GLU A 435 8.07 -22.00 -26.47
C GLU A 435 6.85 -21.43 -27.21
N LEU A 436 5.66 -21.51 -26.61
CA LEU A 436 4.45 -20.91 -27.16
C LEU A 436 4.54 -19.38 -27.23
N ALA A 437 5.07 -18.74 -26.19
CA ALA A 437 5.27 -17.29 -26.17
C ALA A 437 6.19 -16.83 -27.31
N ASP A 438 7.26 -17.58 -27.59
CA ASP A 438 8.20 -17.25 -28.66
C ASP A 438 7.59 -17.45 -30.06
N LYS A 439 6.78 -18.51 -30.21
CA LYS A 439 6.05 -18.88 -31.43
C LYS A 439 4.93 -17.89 -31.77
N TYR A 440 4.12 -17.50 -30.79
CA TYR A 440 2.90 -16.69 -31.01
C TYR A 440 3.05 -15.21 -30.60
N GLY A 441 4.17 -14.83 -29.97
CA GLY A 441 4.52 -13.43 -29.70
C GLY A 441 3.73 -12.78 -28.57
N PHE A 442 3.58 -13.47 -27.44
CA PHE A 442 3.02 -12.94 -26.19
C PHE A 442 4.05 -12.93 -25.05
N MET A 443 3.78 -12.16 -24.00
CA MET A 443 4.67 -12.05 -22.84
C MET A 443 4.38 -13.13 -21.79
N ILE A 444 5.40 -13.52 -21.00
CA ILE A 444 5.23 -14.34 -19.80
C ILE A 444 5.43 -13.46 -18.56
N VAL A 445 4.42 -13.43 -17.69
CA VAL A 445 4.46 -12.76 -16.39
C VAL A 445 4.33 -13.81 -15.29
N VAL A 446 5.36 -13.97 -14.48
CA VAL A 446 5.38 -14.95 -13.39
C VAL A 446 5.31 -14.24 -12.06
N ASP A 447 4.30 -14.56 -11.25
CA ASP A 447 4.28 -14.26 -9.83
C ASP A 447 4.98 -15.38 -9.07
N GLU A 448 6.16 -15.08 -8.51
CA GLU A 448 6.97 -16.06 -7.80
C GLU A 448 6.82 -16.00 -6.30
N THR A 449 5.88 -15.19 -5.77
CA THR A 449 5.79 -14.82 -4.34
C THR A 449 6.06 -15.96 -3.35
N LEU A 450 5.58 -17.19 -3.62
CA LEU A 450 5.83 -18.35 -2.77
C LEU A 450 7.19 -19.02 -3.01
N GLY A 451 7.66 -19.02 -4.26
CA GLY A 451 8.92 -19.63 -4.67
C GLY A 451 10.11 -18.89 -4.07
N ASN A 452 10.07 -17.55 -4.04
CA ASN A 452 11.19 -16.68 -3.64
C ASN A 452 12.40 -16.83 -4.59
N PHE A 453 12.96 -15.69 -5.03
CA PHE A 453 14.16 -15.59 -5.88
C PHE A 453 15.38 -16.41 -5.42
N VAL A 454 15.44 -16.78 -4.15
CA VAL A 454 16.51 -17.63 -3.60
C VAL A 454 16.29 -19.11 -3.94
N ASN A 455 15.04 -19.58 -3.99
CA ASN A 455 14.76 -21.01 -4.21
C ASN A 455 14.39 -21.35 -5.65
N VAL A 456 13.84 -20.40 -6.42
CA VAL A 456 13.42 -20.64 -7.80
C VAL A 456 14.15 -19.73 -8.78
N ARG A 457 14.64 -20.33 -9.87
CA ARG A 457 15.28 -19.63 -10.99
C ARG A 457 14.32 -19.62 -12.17
N ILE A 458 13.57 -18.53 -12.29
CA ILE A 458 12.50 -18.43 -13.30
C ILE A 458 12.68 -17.25 -14.26
N LEU A 459 13.68 -16.40 -14.03
CA LEU A 459 13.87 -15.19 -14.80
C LEU A 459 14.13 -15.47 -16.29
N GLU A 460 14.83 -16.56 -16.58
CA GLU A 460 15.10 -17.01 -17.95
C GLU A 460 13.83 -17.38 -18.73
N PHE A 461 12.73 -17.68 -18.04
CA PHE A 461 11.46 -18.06 -18.65
C PHE A 461 10.42 -16.92 -18.68
N ALA A 462 10.73 -15.75 -18.11
CA ALA A 462 9.76 -14.67 -17.93
C ALA A 462 10.19 -13.35 -18.60
N ASP A 463 9.22 -12.60 -19.14
CA ASP A 463 9.40 -11.19 -19.51
C ASP A 463 9.33 -10.28 -18.27
N ILE A 464 8.46 -10.64 -17.32
CA ILE A 464 8.24 -9.89 -16.07
C ILE A 464 8.14 -10.88 -14.92
N VAL A 465 8.87 -10.62 -13.83
CA VAL A 465 8.71 -11.36 -12.58
C VAL A 465 8.16 -10.44 -11.50
N VAL A 466 7.12 -10.92 -10.82
CA VAL A 466 6.43 -10.21 -9.73
C VAL A 466 6.63 -10.97 -8.42
N SER A 467 6.88 -10.22 -7.35
CA SER A 467 6.93 -10.69 -5.97
C SER A 467 6.02 -9.86 -5.09
N SER A 468 5.50 -10.44 -4.01
CA SER A 468 4.64 -9.75 -3.03
C SER A 468 5.33 -8.63 -2.22
N LEU A 469 6.53 -8.20 -2.60
CA LEU A 469 7.20 -6.99 -2.07
C LEU A 469 7.84 -6.12 -3.16
N SER A 470 7.94 -6.58 -4.41
CA SER A 470 8.75 -5.93 -5.46
C SER A 470 8.47 -6.51 -6.84
N LYS A 471 8.84 -5.77 -7.91
CA LYS A 471 8.96 -6.34 -9.25
C LYS A 471 10.41 -6.39 -9.69
N ILE A 472 10.74 -7.45 -10.42
CA ILE A 472 11.96 -7.51 -11.21
C ILE A 472 11.60 -7.70 -12.68
N PHE A 473 12.22 -6.88 -13.52
CA PHE A 473 12.27 -7.11 -14.95
C PHE A 473 13.60 -7.78 -15.26
N SER A 474 13.59 -8.79 -16.13
CA SER A 474 14.84 -9.30 -16.67
C SER A 474 15.34 -8.31 -17.71
N GLY A 475 16.56 -7.80 -17.51
CA GLY A 475 17.28 -6.92 -18.43
C GLY A 475 17.46 -7.48 -19.84
N ASP A 476 17.46 -8.80 -19.95
CA ASP A 476 17.77 -9.50 -21.19
C ASP A 476 17.37 -10.99 -21.08
N SER A 477 16.20 -11.32 -20.52
CA SER A 477 15.63 -12.63 -20.93
C SER A 477 15.51 -12.54 -22.44
N ASN A 478 15.90 -13.58 -23.19
CA ASN A 478 15.93 -13.61 -24.67
C ASN A 478 14.57 -13.31 -25.36
N ARG A 479 13.60 -12.79 -24.61
CA ARG A 479 12.25 -12.44 -24.99
C ARG A 479 12.17 -11.01 -25.51
N LYS A 480 11.50 -10.87 -26.65
CA LYS A 480 11.51 -9.73 -27.58
C LYS A 480 10.99 -8.40 -27.00
N CYS A 481 10.43 -8.39 -25.79
CA CYS A 481 9.67 -7.25 -25.26
C CYS A 481 10.45 -6.37 -24.26
N TYR A 482 11.62 -6.78 -23.76
CA TYR A 482 12.31 -6.04 -22.69
C TYR A 482 12.50 -4.54 -22.99
N LYS A 483 13.12 -4.19 -24.13
CA LYS A 483 13.40 -2.78 -24.48
C LYS A 483 12.12 -1.93 -24.49
N ARG A 484 11.04 -2.47 -25.08
CA ARG A 484 9.73 -1.81 -25.15
C ARG A 484 9.09 -1.67 -23.76
N LEU A 485 9.20 -2.71 -22.92
CA LEU A 485 8.72 -2.68 -21.53
C LEU A 485 9.50 -1.64 -20.71
N LYS A 486 10.82 -1.56 -20.88
CA LYS A 486 11.67 -0.57 -20.21
C LYS A 486 11.30 0.87 -20.60
N GLU A 487 11.07 1.11 -21.88
CA GLU A 487 10.58 2.41 -22.38
C GLU A 487 9.19 2.75 -21.84
N ALA A 488 8.27 1.78 -21.83
CA ALA A 488 6.95 1.96 -21.24
C ALA A 488 7.04 2.26 -19.74
N LEU A 489 7.89 1.55 -18.99
CA LEU A 489 8.15 1.81 -17.57
C LEU A 489 8.69 3.23 -17.32
N LYS A 490 9.66 3.69 -18.11
CA LYS A 490 10.19 5.06 -17.99
C LYS A 490 9.10 6.13 -18.10
N ARG A 491 8.04 5.87 -18.90
CA ARG A 491 6.90 6.78 -19.06
C ARG A 491 5.80 6.56 -18.00
N GLU A 492 5.53 5.31 -17.65
CA GLU A 492 4.33 4.92 -16.91
C GLU A 492 4.55 4.67 -15.42
N TYR A 493 5.78 4.39 -14.99
CA TYR A 493 6.11 4.11 -13.61
C TYR A 493 6.01 5.38 -12.77
N GLU A 494 5.41 5.23 -11.59
CA GLU A 494 5.34 6.26 -10.57
C GLU A 494 5.78 5.61 -9.26
N ASP A 495 6.77 6.21 -8.60
CA ASP A 495 7.25 5.73 -7.31
C ASP A 495 6.25 6.11 -6.22
N LEU A 496 5.28 5.22 -5.99
CA LEU A 496 4.23 5.38 -5.00
C LEU A 496 4.60 4.81 -3.63
N MET A 497 5.81 4.25 -3.46
CA MET A 497 6.24 3.71 -2.18
C MET A 497 6.55 4.86 -1.22
N TRP A 498 5.77 4.95 -0.14
CA TRP A 498 5.99 5.98 0.87
C TRP A 498 7.37 5.85 1.51
N ILE A 499 7.98 6.98 1.85
CA ILE A 499 9.37 7.07 2.31
C ILE A 499 9.63 6.31 3.62
N GLU A 500 8.71 6.35 4.58
CA GLU A 500 8.86 5.58 5.83
C GLU A 500 8.71 4.09 5.53
N ASP A 501 7.73 3.72 4.70
CA ASP A 501 7.57 2.33 4.28
C ASP A 501 8.86 1.82 3.61
N ALA A 502 9.50 2.60 2.75
CA ALA A 502 10.76 2.22 2.12
C ALA A 502 11.91 2.00 3.12
N ILE A 503 12.03 2.84 4.15
CA ILE A 503 13.09 2.70 5.16
C ILE A 503 12.85 1.46 6.03
N PHE A 504 11.61 1.24 6.47
CA PHE A 504 11.25 0.03 7.24
C PHE A 504 11.43 -1.24 6.41
N MET A 505 11.01 -1.22 5.14
CA MET A 505 11.19 -2.35 4.24
C MET A 505 12.67 -2.65 3.97
N GLU A 506 13.50 -1.62 3.80
CA GLU A 506 14.95 -1.82 3.64
C GLU A 506 15.53 -2.49 4.89
N ARG A 507 15.19 -1.98 6.09
CA ARG A 507 15.62 -2.57 7.37
C ARG A 507 15.21 -4.03 7.48
N ASN A 508 13.94 -4.33 7.21
CA ASN A 508 13.37 -5.67 7.34
C ASN A 508 13.96 -6.66 6.32
N SER A 509 14.47 -6.18 5.18
CA SER A 509 15.07 -7.03 4.16
C SER A 509 16.58 -7.29 4.38
N ARG A 510 17.22 -6.70 5.39
CA ARG A 510 18.66 -6.92 5.68
C ARG A 510 18.97 -8.33 6.20
N THR A 511 18.03 -8.94 6.92
CA THR A 511 18.19 -10.27 7.53
C THR A 511 17.67 -11.38 6.63
N PHE A 512 17.25 -11.05 5.41
CA PHE A 512 16.86 -12.02 4.40
C PHE A 512 18.11 -12.81 3.98
N LYS A 513 18.27 -14.01 4.57
CA LYS A 513 19.42 -14.89 4.33
C LYS A 513 19.16 -15.78 3.12
N THR A 514 20.19 -15.88 2.29
CA THR A 514 20.35 -16.85 1.18
C THR A 514 20.71 -18.22 1.68
#